data_AF-A0A6I9X6W0-F1
#
_entry.id   AF-A0A6I9X6W0-F1
#
_cell.length_a   1.000
_cell.length_b   1.000
_cell.length_c   1.000
_cell.angle_alpha   90.00
_cell.angle_beta   90.00
_cell.angle_gamma   90.00
#
_symmetry.space_group_name_H-M   'P 1'
#
loop_
_entity.id
_entity.type
_entity.pdbx_description
1 polymer ?
#
loop_
_entity_poly.entity_id
_entity_poly.type
_entity_poly.pdbx_seq_one_letter_code
_entity_poly.pdbx_strand_id
1 'polypeptide(L)'
;MCGNTMSAPLPAIVPAAKKATAAVIFLHGLGDTGHGWAEAFAGIRSPHVKYICPHAPVMPVSLNMNMAMPSWFDIFGLAPDSQEDEAGIKQASENVNTLIEQEVRNGIPSNRIILGGFSQVILI
;
A
#
# COMPACT_ATOMS: atom_id res chain seq x y z
N MET A 1 24.88 -15.51 0.11
CA MET A 1 24.60 -15.40 1.56
C MET A 1 24.06 -14.00 1.81
N CYS A 2 22.96 -13.92 2.56
CA CYS A 2 22.23 -12.71 3.00
C CYS A 2 21.38 -12.03 1.92
N GLY A 3 20.21 -12.63 1.63
CA GLY A 3 19.07 -11.86 1.13
C GLY A 3 18.58 -10.97 2.26
N ASN A 4 18.82 -9.66 2.15
CA ASN A 4 18.16 -8.67 3.00
C ASN A 4 16.68 -8.64 2.61
N THR A 5 15.86 -9.51 3.20
CA THR A 5 14.46 -9.20 3.43
C THR A 5 14.43 -8.02 4.40
N MET A 6 14.57 -6.80 3.88
CA MET A 6 14.17 -5.61 4.63
C MET A 6 12.68 -5.80 4.91
N SER A 7 12.34 -6.14 6.16
CA SER A 7 10.96 -6.19 6.60
C SER A 7 10.33 -4.84 6.28
N ALA A 8 9.31 -4.84 5.43
CA ALA A 8 8.54 -3.62 5.18
C ALA A 8 8.06 -3.04 6.53
N PRO A 9 8.04 -1.71 6.68
CA PRO A 9 7.56 -1.10 7.92
C PRO A 9 6.12 -1.54 8.20
N LEU A 10 5.79 -1.75 9.48
CA LEU A 10 4.43 -2.12 9.87
C LEU A 10 3.43 -1.05 9.40
N PRO A 11 2.27 -1.42 8.84
CA PRO A 11 1.27 -0.47 8.35
C PRO A 11 0.85 0.55 9.42
N ALA A 12 0.60 1.79 8.99
CA ALA A 12 -0.14 2.75 9.81
C ALA A 12 -1.62 2.32 9.85
N ILE A 13 -2.16 2.11 11.05
CA ILE A 13 -3.52 1.59 11.24
C ILE A 13 -4.37 2.60 11.99
N VAL A 14 -5.53 2.92 11.44
CA VAL A 14 -6.62 3.57 12.18
C VAL A 14 -7.58 2.47 12.63
N PRO A 15 -7.62 2.13 13.93
CA PRO A 15 -8.50 1.09 14.43
C PRO A 15 -9.96 1.55 14.35
N ALA A 16 -10.86 0.59 14.10
CA ALA A 16 -12.28 0.81 14.27
C ALA A 16 -12.60 1.11 15.75
N ALA A 17 -13.55 2.02 16.01
CA ALA A 17 -13.97 2.35 17.37
C ALA A 17 -14.84 1.24 18.01
N LYS A 18 -15.45 0.39 17.19
CA LYS A 18 -16.19 -0.82 17.57
C LYS A 18 -15.55 -2.03 16.90
N LYS A 19 -16.13 -3.22 17.08
CA LYS A 19 -15.73 -4.42 16.32
C LYS A 19 -15.71 -4.10 14.82
N ALA A 20 -14.56 -4.25 14.18
CA ALA A 20 -14.41 -4.02 12.76
C ALA A 20 -15.25 -5.05 11.97
N THR A 21 -16.02 -4.56 11.00
CA THR A 21 -16.83 -5.38 10.09
C THR A 21 -16.56 -5.05 8.62
N ALA A 22 -15.61 -4.13 8.39
CA ALA A 22 -15.14 -3.69 7.09
C ALA A 22 -13.71 -3.15 7.25
N ALA A 23 -12.96 -3.16 6.16
CA ALA A 23 -11.63 -2.56 6.10
C ALA A 23 -11.46 -1.68 4.87
N VAL A 24 -10.60 -0.68 4.98
CA VAL A 24 -10.05 0.06 3.85
C VAL A 24 -8.55 -0.19 3.85
N ILE A 25 -8.01 -0.70 2.75
CA ILE A 25 -6.58 -0.76 2.50
C ILE A 25 -6.25 0.37 1.52
N PHE A 26 -5.40 1.31 1.92
CA PHE A 26 -5.08 2.49 1.12
C PHE A 26 -3.58 2.61 0.88
N LEU A 27 -3.17 2.57 -0.38
CA LEU A 27 -1.77 2.63 -0.79
C LEU A 27 -1.37 4.08 -1.10
N HIS A 28 -0.29 4.56 -0.49
CA HIS A 28 0.22 5.91 -0.72
C HIS A 28 1.03 6.01 -2.03
N GLY A 29 1.23 7.21 -2.55
CA GLY A 29 2.05 7.44 -3.75
C GLY A 29 3.55 7.43 -3.49
N LEU A 30 4.34 7.56 -4.57
CA LEU A 30 5.80 7.65 -4.55
C LEU A 30 6.32 8.67 -3.53
N GLY A 31 7.29 8.28 -2.71
CA GLY A 31 7.99 9.15 -1.76
C GLY A 31 7.23 9.45 -0.46
N ASP A 32 5.95 9.09 -0.38
CA ASP A 32 5.11 9.30 0.81
C ASP A 32 5.23 8.12 1.81
N THR A 33 4.47 8.17 2.89
CA THR A 33 4.29 7.07 3.85
C THR A 33 2.81 6.87 4.17
N GLY A 34 2.46 5.71 4.71
CA GLY A 34 1.09 5.45 5.21
C GLY A 34 0.61 6.39 6.34
N HIS A 35 1.48 7.13 7.02
CA HIS A 35 1.08 7.98 8.15
C HIS A 35 0.17 9.13 7.72
N GLY A 36 0.52 9.86 6.64
CA GLY A 36 -0.26 11.00 6.18
C GLY A 36 -1.70 10.60 5.79
N TRP A 37 -1.84 9.45 5.13
CA TRP A 37 -3.14 8.89 4.78
C TRP A 37 -3.92 8.38 6.00
N ALA A 38 -3.25 7.75 6.96
CA ALA A 38 -3.89 7.33 8.21
C ALA A 38 -4.46 8.53 8.99
N GLU A 39 -3.74 9.64 9.07
CA GLU A 39 -4.25 10.88 9.68
C GLU A 39 -5.45 11.44 8.93
N ALA A 40 -5.40 11.47 7.59
CA ALA A 40 -6.53 11.90 6.77
C ALA A 40 -7.77 11.01 7.00
N PHE A 41 -7.61 9.68 7.03
CA PHE A 41 -8.71 8.75 7.31
C PHE A 41 -9.23 8.86 8.74
N ALA A 42 -8.39 9.18 9.72
CA ALA A 42 -8.84 9.41 11.09
C ALA A 42 -9.88 10.54 11.17
N GLY A 43 -9.76 11.56 10.31
CA GLY A 43 -10.72 12.67 10.22
C GLY A 43 -12.09 12.30 9.64
N ILE A 44 -12.19 11.21 8.87
CA ILE A 44 -13.42 10.75 8.20
C ILE A 44 -13.85 9.34 8.61
N ARG A 45 -13.30 8.82 9.71
CA ARG A 45 -13.42 7.41 10.08
C ARG A 45 -14.86 7.00 10.40
N SER A 46 -15.23 5.81 9.94
CA SER A 46 -16.45 5.12 10.36
C SER A 46 -16.17 4.22 11.57
N PRO A 47 -17.10 4.11 12.56
CA PRO A 47 -16.86 3.37 13.80
C PRO A 47 -16.67 1.86 13.62
N HIS A 48 -17.07 1.29 12.47
CA HIS A 48 -17.00 -0.15 12.18
C HIS A 48 -15.99 -0.51 11.08
N VAL A 49 -15.21 0.48 10.62
CA VAL A 49 -14.21 0.33 9.55
C VAL A 49 -12.81 0.47 10.15
N LYS A 50 -11.93 -0.48 9.82
CA LYS A 50 -10.49 -0.40 10.08
C LYS A 50 -9.81 0.17 8.84
N TYR A 51 -8.93 1.15 8.99
CA TYR A 51 -8.15 1.70 7.87
C TYR A 51 -6.70 1.24 8.00
N ILE A 52 -6.14 0.70 6.92
CA ILE A 52 -4.81 0.10 6.86
C ILE A 52 -4.06 0.82 5.76
N CYS A 53 -3.04 1.60 6.16
CA CYS A 53 -2.20 2.36 5.25
C CYS A 53 -0.78 1.76 5.29
N PRO A 54 -0.49 0.71 4.49
CA PRO A 54 0.82 0.08 4.46
C PRO A 54 1.90 1.04 3.96
N HIS A 55 3.15 0.76 4.33
CA HIS A 55 4.30 1.51 3.84
C HIS A 55 4.94 0.77 2.68
N ALA A 56 5.19 1.49 1.58
CA ALA A 56 6.02 0.97 0.50
C ALA A 56 7.46 0.71 1.01
N PRO A 57 8.15 -0.30 0.48
CA PRO A 57 9.57 -0.49 0.76
C PRO A 57 10.38 0.69 0.20
N VAL A 58 11.56 0.95 0.79
CA VAL A 58 12.52 1.89 0.23
C VAL A 58 13.33 1.18 -0.85
N MET A 59 13.27 1.69 -2.08
CA MET A 59 13.97 1.14 -3.24
C MET A 59 14.47 2.28 -4.16
N PRO A 60 15.51 2.04 -4.98
CA PRO A 60 15.91 3.00 -6.01
C PRO A 60 14.79 3.16 -7.05
N VAL A 61 14.60 4.40 -7.52
CA VAL A 61 13.61 4.72 -8.55
C VAL A 61 14.31 5.30 -9.77
N SER A 62 14.20 4.63 -10.90
CA SER A 62 14.86 4.95 -12.17
C SER A 62 14.54 6.37 -12.64
N LEU A 63 13.27 6.77 -12.59
CA LEU A 63 12.80 8.13 -12.92
C LEU A 63 13.53 9.21 -12.12
N ASN A 64 13.90 8.91 -10.87
CA ASN A 64 14.54 9.84 -9.94
C ASN A 64 16.05 9.59 -9.84
N MET A 65 16.71 9.26 -10.94
CA MET A 65 18.16 9.02 -11.00
C MET A 65 18.63 7.96 -9.99
N ASN A 66 17.83 6.91 -9.78
CA ASN A 66 18.07 5.83 -8.81
C ASN A 66 18.15 6.28 -7.35
N MET A 67 17.64 7.46 -7.00
CA MET A 67 17.51 7.86 -5.60
C MET A 67 16.58 6.89 -4.86
N ALA A 68 17.03 6.45 -3.68
CA ALA A 68 16.26 5.53 -2.83
C ALA A 68 15.15 6.27 -2.08
N MET A 69 13.90 5.85 -2.28
CA MET A 69 12.73 6.41 -1.62
C MET A 69 11.61 5.37 -1.52
N PRO A 70 10.57 5.60 -0.69
CA PRO A 70 9.40 4.71 -0.65
C PRO A 70 8.75 4.59 -2.04
N SER A 71 8.71 3.36 -2.57
CA SER A 71 8.11 3.06 -3.88
C SER A 71 7.61 1.62 -3.91
N TRP A 72 6.47 1.38 -4.56
CA TRP A 72 5.87 0.05 -4.64
C TRP A 72 6.49 -0.83 -5.73
N PHE A 73 6.94 -0.18 -6.79
CA PHE A 73 7.62 -0.76 -7.96
C PHE A 73 8.45 0.35 -8.63
N ASP A 74 9.31 0.01 -9.58
CA ASP A 74 10.14 1.02 -10.25
C ASP A 74 9.32 1.84 -11.27
N ILE A 75 9.71 3.09 -11.50
CA ILE A 75 9.09 3.96 -12.50
C ILE A 75 10.17 4.36 -13.49
N PHE A 76 9.98 4.01 -14.77
CA PHE A 76 10.95 4.33 -15.82
C PHE A 76 10.63 5.65 -16.54
N GLY A 77 9.36 6.07 -16.59
CA GLY A 77 8.91 7.27 -17.27
C GLY A 77 7.48 7.65 -16.89
N LEU A 78 7.03 8.83 -17.35
CA LEU A 78 5.67 9.36 -17.09
C LEU A 78 4.84 9.50 -18.37
N ALA A 79 5.44 9.25 -19.54
CA ALA A 79 4.70 9.29 -20.80
C ALA A 79 3.81 8.03 -20.91
N PRO A 80 2.65 8.10 -21.57
CA PRO A 80 1.74 6.94 -21.70
C PRO A 80 2.35 5.70 -22.35
N ASP A 81 3.42 5.87 -23.13
CA ASP A 81 4.19 4.82 -23.81
C ASP A 81 5.48 4.44 -23.08
N SER A 82 5.70 4.98 -21.87
CA SER A 82 6.83 4.59 -21.03
C SER A 82 6.68 3.13 -20.63
N GLN A 83 7.79 2.40 -20.63
CA GLN A 83 7.82 1.05 -20.10
C GLN A 83 7.41 1.04 -18.62
N GLU A 84 6.67 0.01 -18.22
CA GLU A 84 6.28 -0.24 -16.83
C GLU A 84 7.12 -1.37 -16.21
N ASP A 85 7.30 -1.33 -14.89
CA ASP A 85 7.92 -2.41 -14.13
C ASP A 85 6.91 -3.52 -13.84
N GLU A 86 6.56 -4.30 -14.86
CA GLU A 86 5.56 -5.37 -14.78
C GLU A 86 5.84 -6.36 -13.63
N ALA A 87 7.12 -6.71 -13.44
CA ALA A 87 7.53 -7.63 -12.38
C ALA A 87 7.34 -7.01 -10.99
N GLY A 88 7.72 -5.74 -10.80
CA GLY A 88 7.49 -5.01 -9.55
C GLY A 88 6.02 -4.80 -9.26
N ILE A 89 5.21 -4.44 -10.27
CA ILE A 89 3.76 -4.28 -10.15
C ILE A 89 3.12 -5.59 -9.69
N LYS A 90 3.45 -6.71 -10.35
CA LYS A 90 2.96 -8.03 -9.95
C LYS A 90 3.34 -8.37 -8.51
N GLN A 91 4.59 -8.13 -8.13
CA GLN A 91 5.06 -8.39 -6.78
C GLN A 91 4.34 -7.52 -5.74
N ALA A 92 4.09 -6.24 -6.04
CA ALA A 92 3.33 -5.34 -5.18
C ALA A 92 1.86 -5.80 -5.04
N SER A 93 1.23 -6.24 -6.13
CA SER A 93 -0.14 -6.77 -6.10
C SER A 93 -0.26 -8.05 -5.26
N GLU A 94 0.72 -8.96 -5.35
CA GLU A 94 0.80 -10.16 -4.48
C GLU A 94 0.93 -9.80 -2.99
N ASN A 95 1.72 -8.77 -2.67
CA ASN A 95 1.86 -8.28 -1.30
C ASN A 95 0.54 -7.69 -0.77
N VAL A 96 -0.18 -6.94 -1.60
CA VAL A 96 -1.50 -6.39 -1.26
C VAL A 96 -2.54 -7.50 -1.10
N ASN A 97 -2.53 -8.51 -1.96
CA ASN A 97 -3.38 -9.69 -1.82
C ASN A 97 -3.12 -10.42 -0.50
N THR A 98 -1.85 -10.53 -0.09
CA THR A 98 -1.50 -11.10 1.21
C THR A 98 -2.12 -10.31 2.37
N LEU A 99 -2.15 -8.96 2.29
CA LEU A 99 -2.82 -8.12 3.29
C LEU A 99 -4.35 -8.33 3.29
N ILE A 100 -4.97 -8.42 2.11
CA ILE A 100 -6.40 -8.71 1.98
C ILE A 100 -6.73 -10.06 2.63
N GLU A 101 -5.95 -11.10 2.33
CA GLU A 101 -6.13 -12.45 2.90
C GLU A 101 -5.95 -12.48 4.42
N GLN A 102 -5.06 -11.66 4.97
CA GLN A 102 -4.91 -11.51 6.43
C GLN A 102 -6.18 -10.95 7.06
N GLU A 103 -6.78 -9.91 6.48
CA GLU A 103 -8.02 -9.32 7.00
C GLU A 103 -9.22 -10.28 6.85
N VAL A 104 -9.25 -11.05 5.75
CA VAL A 104 -10.23 -12.13 5.57
C VAL A 104 -10.10 -13.20 6.65
N ARG A 105 -8.88 -13.66 6.94
CA ARG A 105 -8.62 -14.61 8.04
C ARG A 105 -8.98 -14.04 9.41
N ASN A 106 -8.86 -12.73 9.58
CA ASN A 106 -9.26 -12.01 10.79
C ASN A 106 -10.79 -11.77 10.89
N GLY A 107 -11.56 -12.24 9.91
CA GLY A 107 -13.03 -12.26 9.94
C GLY A 107 -13.71 -11.10 9.22
N ILE A 108 -12.99 -10.30 8.42
CA ILE A 108 -13.58 -9.27 7.55
C ILE A 108 -13.73 -9.87 6.14
N PRO A 109 -14.94 -10.18 5.65
CA PRO A 109 -15.09 -10.81 4.34
C PRO A 109 -14.61 -9.86 3.22
N SER A 110 -14.08 -10.42 2.13
CA SER A 110 -13.45 -9.64 1.06
C SER A 110 -14.38 -8.62 0.40
N ASN A 111 -15.68 -8.91 0.30
CA ASN A 111 -16.70 -7.96 -0.18
C ASN A 111 -16.95 -6.76 0.76
N ARG A 112 -16.29 -6.72 1.92
CA ARG A 112 -16.29 -5.61 2.89
C ARG A 112 -14.92 -4.96 3.01
N ILE A 113 -14.00 -5.27 2.10
CA ILE A 113 -12.68 -4.65 1.99
C ILE A 113 -12.68 -3.75 0.77
N ILE A 114 -12.41 -2.47 0.97
CA ILE A 114 -12.14 -1.52 -0.12
C ILE A 114 -10.63 -1.42 -0.28
N LEU A 115 -10.15 -1.63 -1.50
CA LEU A 115 -8.79 -1.29 -1.90
C LEU A 115 -8.83 0.08 -2.60
N GLY A 116 -7.92 0.96 -2.23
CA GLY A 116 -7.75 2.25 -2.90
C GLY A 116 -6.30 2.72 -2.81
N GLY A 117 -6.02 3.83 -3.47
CA GLY A 117 -4.71 4.44 -3.38
C GLY A 117 -4.59 5.73 -4.19
N PHE A 118 -3.40 6.32 -4.17
CA PHE A 118 -3.10 7.59 -4.82
C PHE A 118 -1.90 7.52 -5.77
N SER A 119 -2.08 8.04 -6.99
CA SER A 119 -1.01 8.19 -7.99
C SER A 119 -0.41 6.86 -8.46
N GLN A 120 0.87 6.58 -8.15
CA GLN A 120 1.62 5.40 -8.63
C GLN A 120 0.87 4.08 -8.51
N VAL A 121 0.14 3.89 -7.42
CA VAL A 121 -0.48 2.62 -7.04
C VAL A 121 -1.75 2.27 -7.82
N ILE A 122 -2.16 3.10 -8.78
CA ILE A 122 -3.32 2.83 -9.66
C ILE A 122 -3.12 1.52 -10.45
N LEU A 123 -1.87 1.10 -10.66
CA LEU A 123 -1.52 -0.13 -11.38
C LEU A 123 -1.49 -1.40 -10.50
N ILE A 124 -1.67 -1.28 -9.18
CA ILE A 124 -1.60 -2.40 -8.21
C ILE A 124 -2.97 -3.05 -8.01
#